data_AF-A0A725EDH9-F1
#
_entry.id   AF-A0A725EDH9-F1
#
_cell.length_a   1.000
_cell.length_b   1.000
_cell.length_c   1.000
_cell.angle_alpha   90.00
_cell.angle_beta   90.00
_cell.angle_gamma   90.00
#
_symmetry.space_group_name_H-M   'P 1'
#
loop_
_entity.id
_entity.type
_entity.pdbx_description
1 polymer ?
#
loop_
_entity_poly.entity_id
_entity_poly.type
_entity_poly.pdbx_seq_one_letter_code
_entity_poly.pdbx_strand_id
1 'polypeptide(L)'
;HAALIRQHYQYREFAWPWTFRLTRLLYTRSWISNERPGLLFDLATGWLMQHRIILPGATTLTRLISEVREKATLRLWNKLALIPSAEQRSQLEMLLGPTDCSRLSLLESLKKGPVTISGPAFNEAIERWKTLNDFGLHAENLSTLPAVRLKNLARYAGMTSVFNIARMSPQKRMAVLVAFVLAWETLALDDALDVLDAMLAVIIRDARKIGQKKRLRSLKDLDKSALALASACSYLLKEETPDESIRAEVFSYIPRQKLAEIITLVREIARPSDDNFHEEMVEQYGRVRRFLPHLLNTVKFSSAPAGVTTLNACDYLSREFSSRRQFFDDAPTEIISRSWKRLVINKEKHITRRGYTLCFLSKLQDSLRRRDVYVTGSNRWGDPRARLLQGADWQANRIKVYRSLGHPTDPQEAIKSLGHQLDSRYRQVAARLCENEAVELDVSGPKPRLTISPLASLDEPDSLKRLSKMISDLLPPVDLTELLLEINAHTGFADEFFHASEASARVDDLPVSISAVLMAEACNIGLEPLIRSNVPALTRHRLNWTKANYLRAETITSANARLVDFQATLPLAQIWGGGEVASADGMRFVTPVRTINAGPNRKYFGNNRGITWYNFVSDQYSGFHGIVIP
;
A
#
# COMPACT_ATOMS: atom_id res chain seq x y z
N HIS A 1 5.64 -51.48 26.61
CA HIS A 1 6.06 -50.09 26.88
C HIS A 1 4.88 -49.14 27.14
N ALA A 2 3.94 -48.95 26.21
CA ALA A 2 2.77 -48.07 26.41
C ALA A 2 1.94 -48.39 27.69
N ALA A 3 1.75 -49.67 28.02
CA ALA A 3 1.09 -50.07 29.26
C ALA A 3 1.79 -49.57 30.54
N LEU A 4 3.12 -49.57 30.56
CA LEU A 4 3.93 -49.07 31.67
C LEU A 4 3.84 -47.54 31.80
N ILE A 5 3.80 -46.82 30.67
CA ILE A 5 3.61 -45.36 30.66
C ILE A 5 2.25 -44.98 31.25
N ARG A 6 1.18 -45.72 30.93
CA ARG A 6 -0.14 -45.52 31.54
C ARG A 6 -0.10 -45.71 33.05
N GLN A 7 0.56 -46.78 33.50
CA GLN A 7 0.58 -47.16 34.91
C GLN A 7 1.41 -46.20 35.78
N HIS A 8 2.58 -45.76 35.30
CA HIS A 8 3.48 -44.90 36.09
C HIS A 8 3.25 -43.40 35.92
N TYR A 9 2.85 -42.94 34.73
CA TYR A 9 2.73 -41.50 34.44
C TYR A 9 1.28 -41.02 34.28
N GLN A 10 0.30 -41.91 34.54
CA GLN A 10 -1.14 -41.62 34.45
C GLN A 10 -1.60 -41.16 33.05
N TYR A 11 -0.90 -41.61 32.00
CA TYR A 11 -1.29 -41.32 30.63
C TYR A 11 -2.50 -42.15 30.21
N ARG A 12 -3.32 -41.58 29.32
CA ARG A 12 -4.54 -42.17 28.77
C ARG A 12 -4.30 -42.64 27.34
N GLU A 13 -5.07 -43.62 26.91
CA GLU A 13 -5.02 -44.11 25.54
C GLU A 13 -5.62 -43.10 24.56
N PHE A 14 -5.07 -43.05 23.34
CA PHE A 14 -5.62 -42.24 22.26
C PHE A 14 -6.87 -42.91 21.68
N ALA A 15 -7.97 -42.82 22.43
CA ALA A 15 -9.28 -43.36 22.10
C ALA A 15 -10.38 -42.31 22.32
N TRP A 16 -11.63 -42.66 22.04
CA TRP A 16 -12.78 -41.80 22.35
C TRP A 16 -12.82 -41.50 23.87
N PRO A 17 -13.09 -40.25 24.31
CA PRO A 17 -13.51 -39.07 23.55
C PRO A 17 -12.36 -38.17 23.06
N TRP A 18 -11.10 -38.52 23.33
CA TRP A 18 -9.93 -37.68 23.04
C TRP A 18 -9.65 -37.56 21.55
N THR A 19 -9.83 -38.64 20.79
CA THR A 19 -9.76 -38.63 19.33
C THR A 19 -10.75 -37.62 18.73
N PHE A 20 -11.99 -37.59 19.23
CA PHE A 20 -13.01 -36.64 18.80
C PHE A 20 -12.66 -35.19 19.20
N ARG A 21 -12.18 -34.96 20.42
CA ARG A 21 -11.76 -33.63 20.89
C ARG A 21 -10.60 -33.07 20.08
N LEU A 22 -9.57 -33.88 19.81
CA LEU A 22 -8.45 -33.49 18.96
C LEU A 22 -8.91 -33.20 17.52
N THR A 23 -9.76 -34.08 16.97
CA THR A 23 -10.34 -33.89 15.63
C THR A 23 -11.10 -32.57 15.55
N ARG A 24 -11.92 -32.24 16.56
CA ARG A 24 -12.67 -30.98 16.63
C ARG A 24 -11.74 -29.76 16.70
N LEU A 25 -10.68 -29.83 17.51
CA LEU A 25 -9.67 -28.78 17.61
C LEU A 25 -8.97 -28.54 16.26
N LEU A 26 -8.44 -29.60 15.65
CA LEU A 26 -7.77 -29.56 14.35
C LEU A 26 -8.71 -29.06 13.26
N TYR A 27 -9.98 -29.44 13.32
CA TYR A 27 -10.99 -29.01 12.37
C TYR A 27 -11.31 -27.52 12.50
N THR A 28 -11.47 -27.01 13.72
CA THR A 28 -11.67 -25.57 13.96
C THR A 28 -10.48 -24.76 13.45
N ARG A 29 -9.25 -25.21 13.71
CA ARG A 29 -8.02 -24.58 13.19
C ARG A 29 -7.97 -24.59 11.66
N SER A 30 -8.19 -25.75 11.05
CA SER A 30 -8.18 -25.96 9.59
C SER A 30 -9.33 -25.23 8.88
N TRP A 31 -10.44 -24.99 9.57
CA TRP A 31 -11.53 -24.16 9.06
C TRP A 31 -11.12 -22.70 9.03
N ILE A 32 -10.62 -22.15 10.13
CA ILE A 32 -10.32 -20.72 10.25
C ILE A 32 -9.15 -20.30 9.33
N SER A 33 -8.12 -21.13 9.24
CA SER A 33 -6.88 -20.80 8.57
C SER A 33 -6.29 -22.00 7.83
N ASN A 34 -5.33 -21.75 6.95
CA ASN A 34 -4.62 -22.80 6.24
C ASN A 34 -3.25 -23.06 6.89
N GLU A 35 -3.28 -23.61 8.11
CA GLU A 35 -2.06 -23.98 8.84
C GLU A 35 -1.35 -25.16 8.16
N ARG A 36 -0.01 -25.14 8.22
CA ARG A 36 0.84 -26.20 7.68
C ARG A 36 0.58 -27.53 8.40
N PRO A 37 0.71 -28.67 7.70
CA PRO A 37 0.61 -29.98 8.34
C PRO A 37 1.58 -30.15 9.52
N GLY A 38 2.81 -29.65 9.41
CA GLY A 38 3.81 -29.68 10.49
C GLY A 38 3.34 -28.93 11.73
N LEU A 39 2.88 -27.69 11.58
CA LEU A 39 2.34 -26.90 12.70
C LEU A 39 1.13 -27.55 13.36
N LEU A 40 0.25 -28.17 12.56
CA LEU A 40 -0.89 -28.93 13.09
C LEU A 40 -0.44 -30.21 13.81
N PHE A 41 0.67 -30.82 13.37
CA PHE A 41 1.28 -31.96 14.03
C PHE A 41 1.90 -31.56 15.36
N ASP A 42 2.64 -30.45 15.42
CA ASP A 42 3.23 -29.91 16.65
C ASP A 42 2.13 -29.47 17.63
N LEU A 43 1.08 -28.82 17.13
CA LEU A 43 -0.10 -28.48 17.93
C LEU A 43 -0.79 -29.73 18.47
N ALA A 44 -0.94 -30.77 17.65
CA ALA A 44 -1.58 -32.00 18.09
C ALA A 44 -0.74 -32.76 19.12
N THR A 45 0.57 -32.86 18.92
CA THR A 45 1.48 -33.51 19.87
C THR A 45 1.51 -32.74 21.20
N GLY A 46 1.65 -31.42 21.17
CA GLY A 46 1.58 -30.58 22.37
C GLY A 46 0.25 -30.70 23.11
N TRP A 47 -0.88 -30.71 22.38
CA TRP A 47 -2.20 -30.91 22.97
C TRP A 47 -2.35 -32.29 23.62
N LEU A 48 -1.86 -33.35 22.96
CA LEU A 48 -1.88 -34.72 23.50
C LEU A 48 -1.04 -34.82 24.77
N MET A 49 0.16 -34.21 24.78
CA MET A 49 1.03 -34.18 25.96
C MET A 49 0.38 -33.42 27.13
N GLN A 50 -0.21 -32.25 26.88
CA GLN A 50 -0.88 -31.45 27.89
C GLN A 50 -2.04 -32.20 28.56
N HIS A 51 -2.76 -33.03 27.80
CA HIS A 51 -3.89 -33.83 28.30
C HIS A 51 -3.46 -35.22 28.79
N ARG A 52 -2.15 -35.49 28.87
CA ARG A 52 -1.55 -36.78 29.24
C ARG A 52 -2.11 -37.94 28.41
N ILE A 53 -2.15 -37.78 27.10
CA ILE A 53 -2.58 -38.83 26.15
C ILE A 53 -1.35 -39.41 25.48
N ILE A 54 -1.30 -40.74 25.36
CA ILE A 54 -0.21 -41.44 24.67
C ILE A 54 -0.20 -41.01 23.20
N LEU A 55 0.98 -40.60 22.73
CA LEU A 55 1.17 -40.21 21.33
C LEU A 55 0.90 -41.42 20.42
N PRO A 56 -0.04 -41.32 19.46
CA PRO A 56 -0.22 -42.35 18.46
C PRO A 56 0.98 -42.37 17.51
N GLY A 57 1.08 -43.42 16.68
CA GLY A 57 2.12 -43.48 15.64
C GLY A 57 2.07 -42.23 14.74
N ALA A 58 3.23 -41.73 14.32
CA ALA A 58 3.33 -40.51 13.52
C ALA A 58 2.43 -40.58 12.26
N THR A 59 2.40 -41.73 11.59
CA THR A 59 1.54 -41.97 10.42
C THR A 59 0.04 -41.86 10.74
N THR A 60 -0.38 -42.29 11.93
CA THR A 60 -1.78 -42.16 12.38
C THR A 60 -2.15 -40.70 12.53
N LEU A 61 -1.27 -39.89 13.13
CA LEU A 61 -1.51 -38.46 13.33
C LEU A 61 -1.47 -37.68 12.00
N THR A 62 -0.50 -37.97 11.13
CA THR A 62 -0.41 -37.38 9.78
C THR A 62 -1.65 -37.69 8.94
N ARG A 63 -2.17 -38.92 9.02
CA ARG A 63 -3.41 -39.31 8.33
C ARG A 63 -4.61 -38.54 8.87
N LEU A 64 -4.77 -38.46 10.20
CA LEU A 64 -5.84 -37.70 10.83
C LEU A 64 -5.82 -36.23 10.41
N ILE A 65 -4.64 -35.59 10.43
CA ILE A 65 -4.48 -34.19 10.01
C ILE A 65 -4.86 -34.02 8.54
N SER A 66 -4.39 -34.90 7.66
CA SER A 66 -4.72 -34.88 6.23
C SER A 66 -6.24 -35.00 6.00
N GLU A 67 -6.89 -35.97 6.64
CA GLU A 67 -8.34 -36.18 6.54
C GLU A 67 -9.14 -34.97 7.05
N VAL A 68 -8.72 -34.36 8.16
CA VAL A 68 -9.38 -33.19 8.74
C VAL A 68 -9.23 -31.96 7.84
N ARG A 69 -8.04 -31.73 7.27
CA ARG A 69 -7.78 -30.63 6.33
C ARG A 69 -8.58 -30.80 5.04
N GLU A 70 -8.65 -32.02 4.52
CA GLU A 70 -9.44 -32.35 3.34
C GLU A 70 -10.93 -32.09 3.59
N LYS A 71 -11.47 -32.57 4.72
CA LYS A 71 -12.87 -32.29 5.12
C LYS A 71 -13.16 -30.79 5.26
N ALA A 72 -12.26 -30.02 5.87
CA ALA A 72 -12.41 -28.57 5.98
C ALA A 72 -12.39 -27.88 4.60
N THR A 73 -11.54 -28.36 3.70
CA THR A 73 -11.40 -27.85 2.33
C THR A 73 -12.62 -28.17 1.47
N LEU A 74 -13.10 -29.42 1.49
CA LEU A 74 -14.32 -29.83 0.79
C LEU A 74 -15.55 -29.06 1.29
N ARG A 75 -15.67 -28.86 2.60
CA ARG A 75 -16.75 -28.01 3.16
C ARG A 75 -16.69 -26.59 2.62
N LEU A 76 -15.48 -26.01 2.53
CA LEU A 76 -15.31 -24.67 1.99
C LEU A 76 -15.72 -24.61 0.52
N TRP A 77 -15.27 -25.56 -0.30
CA TRP A 77 -15.63 -25.62 -1.72
C TRP A 77 -17.13 -25.79 -1.92
N ASN A 78 -17.76 -26.67 -1.15
CA ASN A 78 -19.21 -26.88 -1.21
C ASN A 78 -19.97 -25.60 -0.82
N LYS A 79 -19.57 -24.93 0.27
CA LYS A 79 -20.20 -23.66 0.66
C LYS A 79 -20.05 -22.60 -0.43
N LEU A 80 -18.85 -22.45 -1.02
CA LEU A 80 -18.60 -21.45 -2.06
C LEU A 80 -19.36 -21.78 -3.37
N ALA A 81 -19.39 -23.04 -3.77
CA ALA A 81 -20.09 -23.48 -4.97
C ALA A 81 -21.62 -23.32 -4.87
N LEU A 82 -22.16 -23.25 -3.65
CA LEU A 82 -23.58 -23.01 -3.38
C LEU A 82 -23.98 -21.52 -3.38
N ILE A 83 -23.02 -20.59 -3.35
CA ILE A 83 -23.31 -19.15 -3.40
C ILE A 83 -23.96 -18.73 -4.73
N PRO A 84 -23.40 -19.06 -5.90
CA PRO A 84 -23.94 -18.58 -7.16
C PRO A 84 -25.22 -19.32 -7.57
N SER A 85 -26.18 -18.57 -8.12
CA SER A 85 -27.36 -19.08 -8.83
C SER A 85 -26.97 -19.87 -10.08
N ALA A 86 -27.92 -20.59 -10.70
CA ALA A 86 -27.65 -21.32 -11.94
C ALA A 86 -27.16 -20.42 -13.07
N GLU A 87 -27.71 -19.21 -13.20
CA GLU A 87 -27.29 -18.22 -14.17
C GLU A 87 -25.88 -17.68 -13.88
N GLN A 88 -25.61 -17.31 -12.62
CA GLN A 88 -24.29 -16.84 -12.17
C GLN A 88 -23.22 -17.92 -12.38
N ARG A 89 -23.55 -19.20 -12.17
CA ARG A 89 -22.63 -20.32 -12.46
C ARG A 89 -22.23 -20.36 -13.93
N SER A 90 -23.20 -20.20 -14.84
CA SER A 90 -22.93 -20.13 -16.28
C SER A 90 -22.01 -18.95 -16.61
N GLN A 91 -22.31 -17.76 -16.06
CA GLN A 91 -21.47 -16.56 -16.24
C GLN A 91 -20.04 -16.77 -15.72
N LEU A 92 -19.87 -17.40 -14.55
CA LEU A 92 -18.57 -17.70 -13.99
C LEU A 92 -17.78 -18.69 -14.84
N GLU A 93 -18.43 -19.68 -15.44
CA GLU A 93 -17.77 -20.62 -16.35
C GLU A 93 -17.34 -19.95 -17.67
N MET A 94 -18.10 -18.96 -18.16
CA MET A 94 -17.71 -18.15 -19.32
C MET A 94 -16.41 -17.38 -19.10
N LEU A 95 -16.00 -17.09 -17.86
CA LEU A 95 -14.71 -16.46 -17.55
C LEU A 95 -13.50 -17.27 -18.08
N LEU A 96 -13.68 -18.59 -18.21
CA LEU A 96 -12.63 -19.50 -18.66
C LEU A 96 -12.53 -19.55 -20.19
N GLY A 97 -13.52 -19.06 -20.92
CA GLY A 97 -13.55 -19.02 -22.38
C GLY A 97 -12.77 -17.83 -22.96
N PRO A 98 -12.32 -17.91 -24.22
CA PRO A 98 -11.72 -16.78 -24.93
C PRO A 98 -12.74 -15.66 -25.13
N THR A 99 -12.30 -14.41 -25.10
CA THR A 99 -13.16 -13.25 -25.45
C THR A 99 -13.27 -13.06 -26.97
N ASP A 100 -14.39 -12.55 -27.46
CA ASP A 100 -14.62 -12.30 -28.90
C ASP A 100 -13.56 -11.40 -29.56
N CYS A 101 -12.89 -10.54 -28.78
CA CYS A 101 -11.92 -9.56 -29.28
C CYS A 101 -10.46 -9.84 -28.89
N SER A 102 -10.16 -10.93 -28.18
CA SER A 102 -8.78 -11.22 -27.76
C SER A 102 -8.51 -12.72 -27.58
N ARG A 103 -7.26 -13.14 -27.82
CA ARG A 103 -6.78 -14.51 -27.52
C ARG A 103 -6.74 -14.82 -26.02
N LEU A 104 -6.96 -13.83 -25.14
CA LEU A 104 -6.99 -14.02 -23.69
C LEU A 104 -8.42 -14.29 -23.23
N SER A 105 -8.57 -15.08 -22.17
CA SER A 105 -9.88 -15.24 -21.54
C SER A 105 -10.26 -14.00 -20.74
N LEU A 106 -11.54 -13.85 -20.44
CA LEU A 106 -12.03 -12.76 -19.59
C LEU A 106 -11.41 -12.82 -18.18
N LEU A 107 -11.14 -14.01 -17.64
CA LEU A 107 -10.41 -14.15 -16.39
C LEU A 107 -9.00 -13.51 -16.45
N GLU A 108 -8.25 -13.74 -17.53
CA GLU A 108 -6.88 -13.19 -17.67
C GLU A 108 -6.86 -11.68 -17.89
N SER A 109 -7.92 -11.10 -18.48
CA SER A 109 -8.04 -9.64 -18.55
C SER A 109 -8.40 -9.04 -17.19
N LEU A 110 -9.32 -9.63 -16.44
CA LEU A 110 -9.72 -9.18 -15.10
C LEU A 110 -8.56 -9.26 -14.09
N LYS A 111 -7.62 -10.19 -14.29
CA LYS A 111 -6.38 -10.30 -13.51
C LYS A 111 -5.44 -9.11 -13.68
N LYS A 112 -5.56 -8.33 -14.77
CA LYS A 112 -4.65 -7.22 -15.04
C LYS A 112 -5.17 -5.94 -14.40
N GLY A 113 -4.45 -5.48 -13.37
CA GLY A 113 -4.67 -4.17 -12.76
C GLY A 113 -4.15 -3.01 -13.63
N PRO A 114 -4.50 -1.76 -13.29
CA PRO A 114 -4.02 -0.58 -13.99
C PRO A 114 -2.52 -0.37 -13.79
N VAL A 115 -1.82 -0.02 -14.88
CA VAL A 115 -0.36 0.26 -14.87
C VAL A 115 -0.01 1.72 -15.11
N THR A 116 -1.00 2.53 -15.52
CA THR A 116 -0.83 3.96 -15.79
C THR A 116 -1.76 4.81 -14.94
N ILE A 117 -1.37 6.06 -14.69
CA ILE A 117 -2.18 7.03 -13.95
C ILE A 117 -2.76 8.01 -14.95
N SER A 118 -4.02 7.80 -15.35
CA SER A 118 -4.72 8.65 -16.30
C SER A 118 -6.24 8.50 -16.17
N GLY A 119 -7.00 9.45 -16.73
CA GLY A 119 -8.47 9.37 -16.76
C GLY A 119 -9.00 8.12 -17.49
N PRO A 120 -8.48 7.77 -18.68
CA PRO A 120 -8.84 6.51 -19.34
C PRO A 120 -8.52 5.27 -18.49
N ALA A 121 -7.33 5.22 -17.86
CA ALA A 121 -6.97 4.09 -17.00
C ALA A 121 -7.88 3.97 -15.76
N PHE A 122 -8.34 5.10 -15.21
CA PHE A 122 -9.36 5.10 -14.16
C PHE A 122 -10.68 4.53 -14.66
N ASN A 123 -11.16 4.96 -15.82
CA ASN A 123 -12.40 4.44 -16.40
C ASN A 123 -12.31 2.93 -16.69
N GLU A 124 -11.18 2.46 -17.25
CA GLU A 124 -10.92 1.02 -17.45
C GLU A 124 -10.89 0.25 -16.12
N ALA A 125 -10.30 0.82 -15.07
CA ALA A 125 -10.29 0.20 -13.74
C ALA A 125 -11.70 0.13 -13.12
N ILE A 126 -12.54 1.15 -13.32
CA ILE A 126 -13.94 1.16 -12.90
C ILE A 126 -14.77 0.15 -13.69
N GLU A 127 -14.60 0.04 -15.00
CA GLU A 127 -15.29 -0.97 -15.81
C GLU A 127 -14.88 -2.40 -15.43
N ARG A 128 -13.58 -2.59 -15.10
CA ARG A 128 -13.10 -3.86 -14.54
C ARG A 128 -13.79 -4.20 -13.21
N TRP A 129 -13.89 -3.22 -12.30
CA TRP A 129 -14.63 -3.39 -11.05
C TRP A 129 -16.12 -3.70 -11.31
N LYS A 130 -16.76 -2.95 -12.20
CA LYS A 130 -18.17 -3.12 -12.55
C LYS A 130 -18.44 -4.51 -13.12
N THR A 131 -17.60 -5.00 -14.03
CA THR A 131 -17.68 -6.36 -14.56
C THR A 131 -17.66 -7.42 -13.45
N LEU A 132 -16.86 -7.21 -12.40
CA LEU A 132 -16.79 -8.11 -11.25
C LEU A 132 -18.00 -7.96 -10.31
N ASN A 133 -18.44 -6.73 -10.06
CA ASN A 133 -19.59 -6.42 -9.23
C ASN A 133 -20.91 -6.88 -9.86
N ASP A 134 -21.03 -6.86 -11.19
CA ASP A 134 -22.22 -7.26 -11.93
C ASP A 134 -22.53 -8.76 -11.81
N PHE A 135 -21.55 -9.59 -11.41
CA PHE A 135 -21.83 -10.98 -11.01
C PHE A 135 -22.75 -11.06 -9.78
N GLY A 136 -22.82 -10.01 -8.95
CA GLY A 136 -23.77 -9.91 -7.85
C GLY A 136 -23.65 -11.02 -6.80
N LEU A 137 -22.43 -11.46 -6.47
CA LEU A 137 -22.17 -12.54 -5.51
C LEU A 137 -22.33 -12.09 -4.03
N HIS A 138 -23.04 -10.99 -3.80
CA HIS A 138 -23.28 -10.37 -2.49
C HIS A 138 -24.31 -11.16 -1.69
N ALA A 139 -23.87 -12.23 -1.01
CA ALA A 139 -24.73 -13.06 -0.17
C ALA A 139 -24.60 -12.69 1.32
N GLU A 140 -25.72 -12.69 2.05
CA GLU A 140 -25.78 -12.46 3.51
C GLU A 140 -24.93 -13.45 4.33
N ASN A 141 -24.57 -14.61 3.75
CA ASN A 141 -23.84 -15.70 4.41
C ASN A 141 -22.31 -15.62 4.33
N LEU A 142 -21.74 -14.58 3.70
CA LEU A 142 -20.27 -14.42 3.57
C LEU A 142 -19.56 -14.28 4.92
N SER A 143 -20.24 -13.78 5.95
CA SER A 143 -19.72 -13.66 7.32
C SER A 143 -19.37 -15.01 7.98
N THR A 144 -20.00 -16.10 7.53
CA THR A 144 -19.73 -17.45 8.05
C THR A 144 -18.49 -18.12 7.43
N LEU A 145 -17.89 -17.46 6.43
CA LEU A 145 -16.73 -17.96 5.71
C LEU A 145 -15.42 -17.42 6.31
N PRO A 146 -14.41 -18.27 6.50
CA PRO A 146 -13.10 -17.85 6.96
C PRO A 146 -12.42 -16.93 5.94
N ALA A 147 -12.24 -15.65 6.29
CA ALA A 147 -11.67 -14.64 5.38
C ALA A 147 -10.25 -15.01 4.90
N VAL A 148 -9.43 -15.62 5.75
CA VAL A 148 -8.06 -16.06 5.39
C VAL A 148 -8.11 -17.14 4.31
N ARG A 149 -9.02 -18.11 4.42
CA ARG A 149 -9.18 -19.18 3.44
C ARG A 149 -9.68 -18.65 2.10
N LEU A 150 -10.63 -17.72 2.12
CA LEU A 150 -11.14 -17.06 0.92
C LEU A 150 -10.02 -16.31 0.18
N LYS A 151 -9.24 -15.50 0.92
CA LYS A 151 -8.09 -14.77 0.36
C LYS A 151 -7.05 -15.70 -0.25
N ASN A 152 -6.72 -16.81 0.41
CA ASN A 152 -5.78 -17.79 -0.12
C ASN A 152 -6.28 -18.43 -1.41
N LEU A 153 -7.56 -18.80 -1.48
CA LEU A 153 -8.16 -19.40 -2.67
C LEU A 153 -8.24 -18.39 -3.84
N ALA A 154 -8.57 -17.13 -3.54
CA ALA A 154 -8.59 -16.06 -4.54
C ALA A 154 -7.19 -15.73 -5.08
N ARG A 155 -6.17 -15.72 -4.21
CA ARG A 155 -4.77 -15.55 -4.61
C ARG A 155 -4.33 -16.70 -5.52
N TYR A 156 -4.67 -17.93 -5.14
CA TYR A 156 -4.43 -19.10 -5.98
C TYR A 156 -5.09 -18.95 -7.36
N ALA A 157 -6.34 -18.48 -7.42
CA ALA A 157 -7.02 -18.20 -8.69
C ALA A 157 -6.29 -17.13 -9.52
N GLY A 158 -5.76 -16.08 -8.87
CA GLY A 158 -4.98 -15.03 -9.52
C GLY A 158 -3.69 -15.53 -10.17
N MET A 159 -2.97 -16.44 -9.50
CA MET A 159 -1.69 -16.98 -9.99
C MET A 159 -1.85 -18.14 -10.99
N THR A 160 -2.94 -18.91 -10.88
CA THR A 160 -3.14 -20.13 -11.68
C THR A 160 -3.64 -19.80 -13.09
N SER A 161 -3.09 -20.46 -14.11
CA SER A 161 -3.58 -20.30 -15.48
C SER A 161 -5.02 -20.79 -15.65
N VAL A 162 -5.76 -20.16 -16.54
CA VAL A 162 -7.14 -20.53 -16.89
C VAL A 162 -7.29 -22.01 -17.22
N PHE A 163 -6.34 -22.55 -17.98
CA PHE A 163 -6.31 -23.95 -18.38
C PHE A 163 -6.28 -24.92 -17.18
N ASN A 164 -5.48 -24.59 -16.16
CA ASN A 164 -5.40 -25.40 -14.95
C ASN A 164 -6.69 -25.29 -14.11
N ILE A 165 -7.32 -24.12 -14.09
CA ILE A 165 -8.63 -23.93 -13.42
C ILE A 165 -9.73 -24.73 -14.14
N ALA A 166 -9.74 -24.72 -15.47
CA ALA A 166 -10.73 -25.44 -16.28
C ALA A 166 -10.71 -26.96 -16.04
N ARG A 167 -9.53 -27.53 -15.78
CA ARG A 167 -9.31 -28.97 -15.51
C ARG A 167 -9.67 -29.42 -14.09
N MET A 168 -10.05 -28.52 -13.20
CA MET A 168 -10.43 -28.88 -11.83
C MET A 168 -11.79 -29.60 -11.77
N SER A 169 -12.05 -30.32 -10.68
CA SER A 169 -13.38 -30.86 -10.42
C SER A 169 -14.42 -29.73 -10.37
N PRO A 170 -15.68 -29.95 -10.80
CA PRO A 170 -16.68 -28.88 -10.92
C PRO A 170 -16.86 -28.06 -9.63
N GLN A 171 -16.90 -28.73 -8.48
CA GLN A 171 -17.02 -28.10 -7.16
C GLN A 171 -15.82 -27.18 -6.84
N LYS A 172 -14.60 -27.67 -7.06
CA LYS A 172 -13.37 -26.90 -6.81
C LYS A 172 -13.27 -25.73 -7.79
N ARG A 173 -13.54 -25.96 -9.07
CA ARG A 173 -13.53 -24.94 -10.13
C ARG A 173 -14.46 -23.79 -9.77
N MET A 174 -15.71 -24.09 -9.42
CA MET A 174 -16.68 -23.08 -9.02
C MET A 174 -16.24 -22.33 -7.76
N ALA A 175 -15.74 -23.04 -6.74
CA ALA A 175 -15.25 -22.40 -5.52
C ALA A 175 -14.08 -21.43 -5.78
N VAL A 176 -13.16 -21.80 -6.68
CA VAL A 176 -12.03 -20.95 -7.10
C VAL A 176 -12.51 -19.71 -7.83
N LEU A 177 -13.47 -19.84 -8.75
CA LEU A 177 -14.05 -18.72 -9.51
C LEU A 177 -14.84 -17.76 -8.60
N VAL A 178 -15.65 -18.29 -7.69
CA VAL A 178 -16.39 -17.49 -6.71
C VAL A 178 -15.42 -16.73 -5.79
N ALA A 179 -14.38 -17.42 -5.28
CA ALA A 179 -13.36 -16.77 -4.45
C ALA A 179 -12.60 -15.68 -5.22
N PHE A 180 -12.28 -15.94 -6.49
CA PHE A 180 -11.68 -14.95 -7.39
C PHE A 180 -12.55 -13.70 -7.47
N VAL A 181 -13.81 -13.81 -7.89
CA VAL A 181 -14.69 -12.66 -8.08
C VAL A 181 -14.85 -11.85 -6.78
N LEU A 182 -15.15 -12.51 -5.66
CA LEU A 182 -15.35 -11.83 -4.37
C LEU A 182 -14.12 -11.04 -3.91
N ALA A 183 -12.91 -11.57 -4.07
CA ALA A 183 -11.70 -10.87 -3.63
C ALA A 183 -11.22 -9.84 -4.66
N TRP A 184 -11.34 -10.16 -5.95
CA TRP A 184 -10.88 -9.30 -7.04
C TRP A 184 -11.81 -8.11 -7.26
N GLU A 185 -13.10 -8.22 -6.93
CA GLU A 185 -14.01 -7.08 -6.91
C GLU A 185 -13.49 -5.99 -5.96
N THR A 186 -13.23 -6.34 -4.70
CA THR A 186 -12.67 -5.41 -3.71
C THR A 186 -11.30 -4.87 -4.13
N LEU A 187 -10.42 -5.72 -4.68
CA LEU A 187 -9.11 -5.30 -5.19
C LEU A 187 -9.24 -4.35 -6.38
N ALA A 188 -10.19 -4.59 -7.28
CA ALA A 188 -10.41 -3.75 -8.45
C ALA A 188 -10.91 -2.35 -8.08
N LEU A 189 -11.77 -2.27 -7.05
CA LEU A 189 -12.21 -1.01 -6.49
C LEU A 189 -11.05 -0.25 -5.84
N ASP A 190 -10.23 -0.93 -5.04
CA ASP A 190 -9.04 -0.34 -4.41
C ASP A 190 -8.07 0.21 -5.46
N ASP A 191 -7.77 -0.57 -6.51
CA ASP A 191 -6.90 -0.15 -7.61
C ASP A 191 -7.44 1.10 -8.34
N ALA A 192 -8.76 1.15 -8.60
CA ALA A 192 -9.38 2.31 -9.24
C ALA A 192 -9.26 3.57 -8.37
N LEU A 193 -9.45 3.44 -7.06
CA LEU A 193 -9.31 4.55 -6.11
C LEU A 193 -7.85 4.98 -5.92
N ASP A 194 -6.89 4.06 -6.00
CA ASP A 194 -5.47 4.37 -6.00
C ASP A 194 -5.07 5.16 -7.27
N VAL A 195 -5.61 4.79 -8.44
CA VAL A 195 -5.44 5.57 -9.68
C VAL A 195 -6.05 6.96 -9.53
N LEU A 196 -7.25 7.07 -8.92
CA LEU A 196 -7.91 8.35 -8.66
C LEU A 196 -7.04 9.25 -7.79
N ASP A 197 -6.57 8.76 -6.63
CA ASP A 197 -5.72 9.52 -5.71
C ASP A 197 -4.44 10.00 -6.40
N ALA A 198 -3.76 9.09 -7.11
CA ALA A 198 -2.54 9.43 -7.82
C ALA A 198 -2.80 10.45 -8.94
N MET A 199 -3.90 10.31 -9.68
CA MET A 199 -4.28 11.23 -10.75
C MET A 199 -4.59 12.64 -10.22
N LEU A 200 -5.33 12.75 -9.11
CA LEU A 200 -5.62 14.03 -8.47
C LEU A 200 -4.33 14.72 -7.99
N ALA A 201 -3.39 13.96 -7.42
CA ALA A 201 -2.09 14.49 -7.04
C ALA A 201 -1.28 14.99 -8.26
N VAL A 202 -1.33 14.27 -9.40
CA VAL A 202 -0.68 14.71 -10.65
C VAL A 202 -1.32 15.99 -11.19
N ILE A 203 -2.65 16.09 -11.19
CA ILE A 203 -3.39 17.28 -11.66
C ILE A 203 -2.97 18.53 -10.86
N ILE A 204 -2.95 18.43 -9.53
CA ILE A 204 -2.55 19.54 -8.65
C ILE A 204 -1.08 19.93 -8.88
N ARG A 205 -0.19 18.93 -9.01
CA ARG A 205 1.23 19.15 -9.26
C ARG A 205 1.49 19.81 -10.62
N ASP A 206 0.80 19.34 -11.67
CA ASP A 206 0.96 19.88 -13.02
C ASP A 206 0.49 21.33 -13.09
N ALA A 207 -0.66 21.66 -12.48
CA ALA A 207 -1.14 23.04 -12.38
C ALA A 207 -0.12 23.94 -11.66
N ARG A 208 0.45 23.47 -10.54
CA ARG A 208 1.51 24.19 -9.82
C ARG A 208 2.74 24.43 -10.71
N LYS A 209 3.16 23.42 -11.47
CA LYS A 209 4.31 23.52 -12.37
C LYS A 209 4.05 24.49 -13.53
N ILE A 210 2.84 24.48 -14.10
CA ILE A 210 2.45 25.41 -15.17
C ILE A 210 2.44 26.84 -14.63
N GLY A 211 1.85 27.08 -13.46
CA GLY A 211 1.83 28.43 -12.89
C GLY A 211 3.21 28.93 -12.47
N GLN A 212 4.08 28.05 -11.94
CA GLN A 212 5.49 28.39 -11.69
C GLN A 212 6.20 28.80 -12.98
N LYS A 213 5.97 28.07 -14.09
CA LYS A 213 6.56 28.38 -15.38
C LYS A 213 6.03 29.69 -15.97
N LYS A 214 4.71 29.95 -15.86
CA LYS A 214 4.11 31.22 -16.28
C LYS A 214 4.63 32.38 -15.45
N ARG A 215 4.76 32.22 -14.13
CA ARG A 215 5.34 33.21 -13.23
C ARG A 215 6.80 33.51 -13.56
N LEU A 216 7.63 32.49 -13.78
CA LEU A 216 9.03 32.67 -14.17
C LEU A 216 9.17 33.45 -15.49
N ARG A 217 8.24 33.26 -16.43
CA ARG A 217 8.20 34.04 -17.68
C ARG A 217 7.84 35.50 -17.42
N SER A 218 6.81 35.74 -16.62
CA SER A 218 6.29 37.09 -16.36
C SER A 218 7.09 37.88 -15.33
N LEU A 219 7.99 37.25 -14.56
CA LEU A 219 8.88 37.94 -13.63
C LEU A 219 9.78 38.96 -14.34
N LYS A 220 10.30 38.64 -15.53
CA LYS A 220 11.11 39.59 -16.30
C LYS A 220 10.32 40.84 -16.70
N ASP A 221 9.08 40.64 -17.12
CA ASP A 221 8.19 41.74 -17.52
C ASP A 221 7.74 42.55 -16.29
N LEU A 222 7.52 41.88 -15.14
CA LEU A 222 7.23 42.52 -13.87
C LEU A 222 8.42 43.37 -13.38
N ASP A 223 9.65 42.84 -13.42
CA ASP A 223 10.86 43.57 -13.00
C ASP A 223 11.07 44.82 -13.86
N LYS A 224 10.92 44.68 -15.19
CA LYS A 224 11.01 45.82 -16.12
C LYS A 224 9.95 46.88 -15.83
N SER A 225 8.71 46.47 -15.61
CA SER A 225 7.62 47.39 -15.28
C SER A 225 7.77 48.02 -13.89
N ALA A 226 8.25 47.26 -12.90
CA ALA A 226 8.49 47.74 -11.54
C ALA A 226 9.61 48.77 -11.50
N LEU A 227 10.72 48.54 -12.22
CA LEU A 227 11.81 49.51 -12.36
C LEU A 227 11.34 50.80 -13.04
N ALA A 228 10.49 50.69 -14.08
CA ALA A 228 9.93 51.85 -14.77
C ALA A 228 8.92 52.64 -13.90
N LEU A 229 8.14 51.96 -13.06
CA LEU A 229 7.27 52.62 -12.09
C LEU A 229 8.07 53.24 -10.94
N ALA A 230 9.11 52.57 -10.44
CA ALA A 230 9.98 53.10 -9.41
C ALA A 230 10.73 54.36 -9.90
N SER A 231 11.20 54.36 -11.14
CA SER A 231 11.81 55.56 -11.73
C SER A 231 10.78 56.68 -11.86
N ALA A 232 9.56 56.42 -12.34
CA ALA A 232 8.49 57.42 -12.39
C ALA A 232 8.14 57.97 -10.99
N CYS A 233 8.07 57.11 -9.98
CA CYS A 233 7.77 57.51 -8.60
C CYS A 233 8.93 58.26 -7.92
N SER A 234 10.18 58.05 -8.34
CA SER A 234 11.32 58.79 -7.77
C SER A 234 11.23 60.30 -8.00
N TYR A 235 10.55 60.74 -9.07
CA TYR A 235 10.30 62.16 -9.33
C TYR A 235 9.26 62.76 -8.38
N LEU A 236 8.37 61.96 -7.81
CA LEU A 236 7.43 62.43 -6.77
C LEU A 236 8.14 62.74 -5.44
N LEU A 237 9.37 62.25 -5.25
CA LEU A 237 10.14 62.43 -4.02
C LEU A 237 11.15 63.59 -4.12
N LYS A 238 11.21 64.31 -5.25
CA LYS A 238 12.10 65.47 -5.42
C LYS A 238 11.43 66.73 -4.90
N GLU A 239 11.96 67.29 -3.81
CA GLU A 239 11.45 68.52 -3.18
C GLU A 239 11.73 69.81 -3.98
N GLU A 240 12.64 69.74 -4.96
CA GLU A 240 13.11 70.89 -5.75
C GLU A 240 12.17 71.26 -6.92
N THR A 241 11.21 70.39 -7.24
CA THR A 241 10.28 70.56 -8.37
C THR A 241 8.91 71.04 -7.90
N PRO A 242 8.38 72.15 -8.44
CA PRO A 242 7.03 72.61 -8.11
C PRO A 242 5.98 71.54 -8.44
N ASP A 243 5.04 71.29 -7.52
CA ASP A 243 3.99 70.24 -7.65
C ASP A 243 3.24 70.27 -8.99
N GLU A 244 3.03 71.45 -9.56
CA GLU A 244 2.34 71.68 -10.83
C GLU A 244 3.12 71.13 -12.05
N SER A 245 4.45 71.02 -11.94
CA SER A 245 5.36 70.63 -13.03
C SER A 245 5.70 69.13 -13.05
N ILE A 246 5.52 68.43 -11.93
CA ILE A 246 5.92 67.03 -11.75
C ILE A 246 5.29 66.11 -12.82
N ARG A 247 4.01 66.34 -13.16
CA ARG A 247 3.32 65.52 -14.17
C ARG A 247 3.92 65.68 -15.57
N ALA A 248 4.30 66.90 -15.94
CA ALA A 248 4.93 67.18 -17.23
C ALA A 248 6.33 66.57 -17.29
N GLU A 249 7.07 66.64 -16.19
CA GLU A 249 8.43 66.10 -16.08
C GLU A 249 8.45 64.56 -16.15
N VAL A 250 7.53 63.87 -15.46
CA VAL A 250 7.37 62.42 -15.57
C VAL A 250 7.02 61.99 -17.00
N PHE A 251 6.13 62.74 -17.68
CA PHE A 251 5.76 62.43 -19.07
C PHE A 251 6.85 62.75 -20.10
N SER A 252 7.80 63.62 -19.78
CA SER A 252 8.98 63.86 -20.63
C SER A 252 9.88 62.62 -20.71
N TYR A 253 9.98 61.87 -19.62
CA TYR A 253 10.82 60.67 -19.51
C TYR A 253 10.08 59.38 -19.89
N ILE A 254 8.81 59.24 -19.49
CA ILE A 254 7.96 58.10 -19.82
C ILE A 254 6.65 58.62 -20.44
N PRO A 255 6.45 58.43 -21.75
CA PRO A 255 5.22 58.88 -22.42
C PRO A 255 3.96 58.35 -21.72
N ARG A 256 2.90 59.18 -21.67
CA ARG A 256 1.64 58.84 -21.00
C ARG A 256 1.05 57.49 -21.44
N GLN A 257 1.10 57.17 -22.74
CA GLN A 257 0.62 55.88 -23.27
C GLN A 257 1.44 54.71 -22.73
N LYS A 258 2.76 54.83 -22.73
CA LYS A 258 3.68 53.82 -22.22
C LYS A 258 3.52 53.60 -20.71
N LEU A 259 3.28 54.68 -19.94
CA LEU A 259 2.99 54.57 -18.50
C LEU A 259 1.65 53.83 -18.26
N ALA A 260 0.62 54.12 -19.06
CA ALA A 260 -0.67 53.44 -18.97
C ALA A 260 -0.56 51.94 -19.35
N GLU A 261 0.22 51.61 -20.38
CA GLU A 261 0.54 50.23 -20.76
C GLU A 261 1.28 49.50 -19.63
N ILE A 262 2.29 50.12 -19.03
CA ILE A 262 3.04 49.55 -17.89
C ILE A 262 2.12 49.31 -16.69
N ILE A 263 1.25 50.27 -16.35
CA ILE A 263 0.28 50.11 -15.26
C ILE A 263 -0.70 48.96 -15.56
N THR A 264 -1.14 48.84 -16.81
CA THR A 264 -2.06 47.77 -17.24
C THR A 264 -1.36 46.41 -17.16
N LEU A 265 -0.13 46.32 -17.68
CA LEU A 265 0.71 45.13 -17.63
C LEU A 265 1.02 44.69 -16.19
N VAL A 266 1.30 45.63 -15.29
CA VAL A 266 1.50 45.34 -13.86
C VAL A 266 0.20 44.86 -13.23
N ARG A 267 -0.95 45.46 -13.54
CA ARG A 267 -2.25 44.98 -13.04
C ARG A 267 -2.59 43.57 -13.55
N GLU A 268 -2.15 43.20 -14.74
CA GLU A 268 -2.35 41.86 -15.32
C GLU A 268 -1.39 40.82 -14.73
N ILE A 269 -0.12 41.18 -14.51
CA ILE A 269 0.93 40.24 -14.11
C ILE A 269 1.11 40.16 -12.58
N ALA A 270 0.82 41.24 -11.85
CA ALA A 270 0.94 41.28 -10.41
C ALA A 270 -0.13 40.39 -9.78
N ARG A 271 0.33 39.33 -9.12
CA ARG A 271 -0.52 38.42 -8.33
C ARG A 271 -0.26 38.69 -6.85
N PRO A 272 -1.30 38.78 -6.01
CA PRO A 272 -1.13 38.75 -4.55
C PRO A 272 -0.41 37.46 -4.12
N SER A 273 0.26 37.48 -2.96
CA SER A 273 1.05 36.34 -2.43
C SER A 273 0.29 35.01 -2.37
N ASP A 274 -1.03 35.06 -2.26
CA ASP A 274 -1.92 33.90 -2.09
C ASP A 274 -2.47 33.31 -3.41
N ASP A 275 -2.15 33.89 -4.57
CA ASP A 275 -2.91 33.68 -5.83
C ASP A 275 -2.12 32.97 -6.95
N ASN A 276 -1.27 32.00 -6.61
CA ASN A 276 -0.20 31.61 -7.54
C ASN A 276 -0.60 30.64 -8.67
N PHE A 277 -1.74 29.93 -8.60
CA PHE A 277 -2.00 28.78 -9.49
C PHE A 277 -3.47 28.60 -9.95
N HIS A 278 -4.33 29.61 -9.79
CA HIS A 278 -5.77 29.43 -9.96
C HIS A 278 -6.21 29.21 -11.42
N GLU A 279 -5.73 30.02 -12.35
CA GLU A 279 -6.06 29.88 -13.77
C GLU A 279 -5.54 28.55 -14.34
N GLU A 280 -4.34 28.15 -13.92
CA GLU A 280 -3.70 26.92 -14.37
C GLU A 280 -4.39 25.66 -13.82
N MET A 281 -5.04 25.76 -12.65
CA MET A 281 -5.92 24.71 -12.14
C MET A 281 -7.18 24.57 -13.00
N VAL A 282 -7.81 25.69 -13.40
CA VAL A 282 -9.01 25.67 -14.27
C VAL A 282 -8.71 25.06 -15.63
N GLU A 283 -7.50 25.25 -16.17
CA GLU A 283 -7.03 24.60 -17.41
C GLU A 283 -7.06 23.06 -17.31
N GLN A 284 -6.94 22.48 -16.11
CA GLN A 284 -6.99 21.03 -15.91
C GLN A 284 -8.42 20.45 -15.92
N TYR A 285 -9.46 21.29 -15.91
CA TYR A 285 -10.86 20.84 -15.86
C TYR A 285 -11.22 19.88 -17.00
N GLY A 286 -10.62 20.04 -18.18
CA GLY A 286 -10.84 19.12 -19.31
C GLY A 286 -10.43 17.68 -19.02
N ARG A 287 -9.39 17.46 -18.20
CA ARG A 287 -8.96 16.11 -17.77
C ARG A 287 -9.97 15.51 -16.80
N VAL A 288 -10.44 16.33 -15.86
CA VAL A 288 -11.43 15.95 -14.84
C VAL A 288 -12.75 15.51 -15.46
N ARG A 289 -13.25 16.27 -16.42
CA ARG A 289 -14.55 16.02 -17.06
C ARG A 289 -14.68 14.62 -17.68
N ARG A 290 -13.56 13.99 -18.07
CA ARG A 290 -13.55 12.67 -18.74
C ARG A 290 -13.81 11.50 -17.80
N PHE A 291 -13.44 11.62 -16.53
CA PHE A 291 -13.57 10.53 -15.56
C PHE A 291 -14.63 10.80 -14.48
N LEU A 292 -14.93 12.08 -14.22
CA LEU A 292 -15.89 12.47 -13.18
C LEU A 292 -17.27 11.78 -13.27
N PRO A 293 -17.91 11.61 -14.46
CA PRO A 293 -19.20 10.93 -14.51
C PRO A 293 -19.13 9.46 -14.07
N HIS A 294 -18.05 8.74 -14.43
CA HIS A 294 -17.85 7.37 -13.98
C HIS A 294 -17.59 7.33 -12.47
N LEU A 295 -16.84 8.30 -11.92
CA LEU A 295 -16.64 8.40 -10.48
C LEU A 295 -17.96 8.57 -9.72
N LEU A 296 -18.77 9.56 -10.12
CA LEU A 296 -19.97 9.97 -9.38
C LEU A 296 -21.14 8.99 -9.52
N ASN A 297 -21.28 8.33 -10.66
CA ASN A 297 -22.40 7.41 -10.91
C ASN A 297 -22.12 5.98 -10.42
N THR A 298 -20.85 5.61 -10.30
CA THR A 298 -20.45 4.22 -10.09
C THR A 298 -19.94 3.99 -8.66
N VAL A 299 -19.19 4.94 -8.09
CA VAL A 299 -18.61 4.79 -6.75
C VAL A 299 -19.58 5.29 -5.68
N LYS A 300 -19.94 4.40 -4.74
CA LYS A 300 -20.79 4.74 -3.59
C LYS A 300 -19.95 5.24 -2.43
N PHE A 301 -19.99 6.55 -2.20
CA PHE A 301 -19.33 7.19 -1.07
C PHE A 301 -20.20 7.15 0.19
N SER A 302 -19.54 7.07 1.34
CA SER A 302 -20.13 7.21 2.66
C SER A 302 -19.21 8.08 3.51
N SER A 303 -19.72 8.63 4.61
CA SER A 303 -18.94 9.58 5.41
C SER A 303 -19.04 9.33 6.90
N ALA A 304 -17.94 9.62 7.59
CA ALA A 304 -17.93 9.89 9.01
C ALA A 304 -18.49 11.31 9.27
N PRO A 305 -18.81 11.69 10.52
CA PRO A 305 -19.36 13.02 10.82
C PRO A 305 -18.55 14.19 10.24
N ALA A 306 -17.22 14.09 10.21
CA ALA A 306 -16.34 15.10 9.63
C ALA A 306 -16.39 15.21 8.09
N GLY A 307 -16.87 14.16 7.40
CA GLY A 307 -16.94 14.08 5.95
C GLY A 307 -18.30 14.46 5.33
N VAL A 308 -19.32 14.72 6.16
CA VAL A 308 -20.71 14.98 5.70
C VAL A 308 -20.76 16.15 4.71
N THR A 309 -20.03 17.23 4.96
CA THR A 309 -19.96 18.40 4.07
C THR A 309 -19.41 18.05 2.68
N THR A 310 -18.45 17.13 2.63
CA THR A 310 -17.87 16.65 1.37
C THR A 310 -18.84 15.73 0.63
N LEU A 311 -19.59 14.90 1.37
CA LEU A 311 -20.60 14.02 0.80
C LEU A 311 -21.78 14.82 0.20
N ASN A 312 -22.25 15.86 0.89
CA ASN A 312 -23.29 16.74 0.37
C ASN A 312 -22.89 17.40 -0.96
N ALA A 313 -21.64 17.84 -1.08
CA ALA A 313 -21.10 18.37 -2.34
C ALA A 313 -20.98 17.30 -3.43
N CYS A 314 -20.66 16.04 -3.06
CA CYS A 314 -20.66 14.91 -3.98
C CYS A 314 -22.06 14.66 -4.54
N ASP A 315 -23.07 14.58 -3.65
CA ASP A 315 -24.46 14.33 -4.04
C ASP A 315 -25.03 15.45 -4.91
N TYR A 316 -24.72 16.71 -4.59
CA TYR A 316 -25.06 17.86 -5.42
C TYR A 316 -24.45 17.73 -6.83
N LEU A 317 -23.14 17.44 -6.91
CA LEU A 317 -22.48 17.27 -8.20
C LEU A 317 -23.02 16.08 -9.00
N SER A 318 -23.34 14.96 -8.35
CA SER A 318 -23.94 13.79 -9.02
C SER A 318 -25.28 14.13 -9.68
N ARG A 319 -26.10 14.96 -9.04
CA ARG A 319 -27.40 15.42 -9.59
C ARG A 319 -27.23 16.42 -10.73
N GLU A 320 -26.37 17.42 -10.54
CA GLU A 320 -26.20 18.53 -11.48
C GLU A 320 -25.17 18.26 -12.60
N PHE A 321 -24.47 17.12 -12.60
CA PHE A 321 -23.41 16.87 -13.58
C PHE A 321 -23.92 16.86 -15.03
N SER A 322 -25.11 16.32 -15.27
CA SER A 322 -25.77 16.30 -16.59
C SER A 322 -26.26 17.68 -17.05
N SER A 323 -26.35 18.63 -16.12
CA SER A 323 -26.75 20.01 -16.40
C SER A 323 -25.74 20.70 -17.32
N ARG A 324 -26.22 21.56 -18.23
CA ARG A 324 -25.37 22.43 -19.06
C ARG A 324 -25.06 23.77 -18.38
N ARG A 325 -25.52 23.96 -17.13
CA ARG A 325 -25.27 25.18 -16.35
C ARG A 325 -23.77 25.44 -16.20
N GLN A 326 -23.40 26.71 -16.37
CA GLN A 326 -22.04 27.19 -16.17
C GLN A 326 -21.79 27.63 -14.73
N PHE A 327 -22.87 27.99 -14.02
CA PHE A 327 -22.86 28.47 -12.64
C PHE A 327 -23.69 27.57 -11.73
N PHE A 328 -23.23 27.41 -10.49
CA PHE A 328 -23.76 26.52 -9.46
C PHE A 328 -23.99 27.32 -8.17
N ASP A 329 -24.76 28.40 -8.26
CA ASP A 329 -24.97 29.35 -7.15
C ASP A 329 -25.72 28.73 -5.96
N ASP A 330 -26.42 27.63 -6.20
CA ASP A 330 -27.13 26.80 -5.22
C ASP A 330 -26.25 25.69 -4.61
N ALA A 331 -24.95 25.63 -4.94
CA ALA A 331 -24.06 24.58 -4.45
C ALA A 331 -23.66 24.76 -2.97
N PRO A 332 -23.46 23.66 -2.22
CA PRO A 332 -22.93 23.71 -0.86
C PRO A 332 -21.56 24.41 -0.79
N THR A 333 -21.46 25.51 -0.05
CA THR A 333 -20.25 26.36 -0.01
C THR A 333 -19.26 26.01 1.11
N GLU A 334 -19.63 25.12 2.02
CA GLU A 334 -18.85 24.74 3.21
C GLU A 334 -17.50 24.10 2.85
N ILE A 335 -17.40 23.46 1.69
CA ILE A 335 -16.16 22.87 1.20
C ILE A 335 -15.15 23.92 0.68
N ILE A 336 -15.59 25.17 0.45
CA ILE A 336 -14.79 26.22 -0.16
C ILE A 336 -13.92 26.90 0.90
N SER A 337 -12.68 26.45 1.02
CA SER A 337 -11.69 27.13 1.88
C SER A 337 -11.28 28.50 1.33
N ARG A 338 -10.63 29.32 2.17
CA ARG A 338 -10.22 30.70 1.81
C ARG A 338 -9.37 30.76 0.54
N SER A 339 -8.46 29.80 0.35
CA SER A 339 -7.61 29.75 -0.84
C SER A 339 -8.40 29.44 -2.11
N TRP A 340 -9.51 28.69 -2.01
CA TRP A 340 -10.33 28.30 -3.16
C TRP A 340 -11.40 29.35 -3.53
N LYS A 341 -11.74 30.28 -2.63
CA LYS A 341 -12.80 31.28 -2.88
C LYS A 341 -12.63 32.04 -4.19
N ARG A 342 -11.40 32.48 -4.51
CA ARG A 342 -11.12 33.24 -5.75
C ARG A 342 -11.25 32.42 -7.03
N LEU A 343 -11.06 31.11 -6.94
CA LEU A 343 -11.16 30.20 -8.07
C LEU A 343 -12.60 29.72 -8.29
N VAL A 344 -13.33 29.53 -7.19
CA VAL A 344 -14.71 29.04 -7.22
C VAL A 344 -15.69 30.17 -7.53
N ILE A 345 -15.52 31.34 -6.90
CA ILE A 345 -16.43 32.48 -6.97
C ILE A 345 -15.83 33.53 -7.91
N ASN A 346 -16.55 33.88 -8.99
CA ASN A 346 -16.10 34.90 -9.93
C ASN A 346 -16.30 36.33 -9.37
N LYS A 347 -15.85 37.36 -10.11
CA LYS A 347 -15.99 38.77 -9.71
C LYS A 347 -17.46 39.21 -9.52
N GLU A 348 -18.38 38.56 -10.23
CA GLU A 348 -19.83 38.78 -10.17
C GLU A 348 -20.51 37.98 -9.04
N LYS A 349 -19.73 37.33 -8.17
CA LYS A 349 -20.18 36.48 -7.04
C LYS A 349 -20.90 35.19 -7.44
N HIS A 350 -20.81 34.76 -8.69
CA HIS A 350 -21.31 33.46 -9.15
C HIS A 350 -20.31 32.34 -8.88
N ILE A 351 -20.82 31.18 -8.49
CA ILE A 351 -20.05 29.94 -8.29
C ILE A 351 -19.85 29.27 -9.64
N THR A 352 -18.61 29.24 -10.14
CA THR A 352 -18.30 28.60 -11.42
C THR A 352 -18.30 27.08 -11.29
N ARG A 353 -18.93 26.39 -12.25
CA ARG A 353 -18.93 24.92 -12.31
C ARG A 353 -17.52 24.34 -12.30
N ARG A 354 -16.61 24.93 -13.09
CA ARG A 354 -15.22 24.45 -13.21
C ARG A 354 -14.50 24.57 -11.89
N GLY A 355 -14.60 25.74 -11.25
CA GLY A 355 -13.94 26.01 -9.99
C GLY A 355 -14.47 25.14 -8.86
N TYR A 356 -15.79 25.04 -8.74
CA TYR A 356 -16.46 24.22 -7.74
C TYR A 356 -16.07 22.74 -7.86
N THR A 357 -16.07 22.20 -9.10
CA THR A 357 -15.69 20.80 -9.35
C THR A 357 -14.25 20.49 -8.91
N LEU A 358 -13.31 21.39 -9.21
CA LEU A 358 -11.90 21.22 -8.82
C LEU A 358 -11.73 21.34 -7.29
N CYS A 359 -12.45 22.27 -6.66
CA CYS A 359 -12.48 22.43 -5.21
C CYS A 359 -12.99 21.14 -4.54
N PHE A 360 -14.11 20.61 -5.05
CA PHE A 360 -14.68 19.35 -4.59
C PHE A 360 -13.67 18.21 -4.70
N LEU A 361 -13.00 18.02 -5.84
CA LEU A 361 -12.04 16.92 -6.00
C LEU A 361 -10.84 17.02 -5.06
N SER A 362 -10.32 18.24 -4.85
CA SER A 362 -9.26 18.45 -3.86
C SER A 362 -9.73 18.11 -2.45
N LYS A 363 -10.97 18.46 -2.10
CA LYS A 363 -11.54 18.15 -0.79
C LYS A 363 -11.85 16.66 -0.63
N LEU A 364 -12.39 16.03 -1.68
CA LEU A 364 -12.65 14.58 -1.74
C LEU A 364 -11.36 13.79 -1.53
N GLN A 365 -10.26 14.18 -2.19
CA GLN A 365 -8.97 13.52 -2.01
C GLN A 365 -8.47 13.57 -0.56
N ASP A 366 -8.51 14.75 0.06
CA ASP A 366 -8.11 14.93 1.46
C ASP A 366 -9.01 14.12 2.41
N SER A 367 -10.33 14.21 2.23
CA SER A 367 -11.30 13.46 3.03
C SER A 367 -11.17 11.94 2.85
N LEU A 368 -10.86 11.45 1.64
CA LEU A 368 -10.57 10.05 1.37
C LEU A 368 -9.30 9.60 2.10
N ARG A 369 -8.19 10.34 1.98
CA ARG A 369 -6.92 10.04 2.66
C ARG A 369 -7.05 9.98 4.18
N ARG A 370 -7.89 10.84 4.77
CA ARG A 370 -8.20 10.86 6.20
C ARG A 370 -9.23 9.82 6.65
N ARG A 371 -9.91 9.17 5.70
CA ARG A 371 -11.06 8.28 5.95
C ARG A 371 -12.24 9.00 6.63
N ASP A 372 -12.38 10.30 6.36
CA ASP A 372 -13.57 11.10 6.68
C ASP A 372 -14.68 10.83 5.67
N VAL A 373 -14.31 10.61 4.41
CA VAL A 373 -15.13 9.99 3.37
C VAL A 373 -14.47 8.64 3.04
N TYR A 374 -15.29 7.62 2.84
CA TYR A 374 -14.83 6.27 2.53
C TYR A 374 -15.76 5.62 1.50
N VAL A 375 -15.29 4.54 0.89
CA VAL A 375 -16.04 3.79 -0.14
C VAL A 375 -16.45 2.44 0.42
N THR A 376 -17.73 2.15 0.41
CA THR A 376 -18.26 0.87 0.89
C THR A 376 -17.85 -0.25 -0.07
N GLY A 377 -17.41 -1.40 0.46
CA GLY A 377 -16.90 -2.53 -0.33
C GLY A 377 -15.40 -2.45 -0.66
N SER A 378 -14.74 -1.31 -0.38
CA SER A 378 -13.29 -1.16 -0.49
C SER A 378 -12.58 -1.65 0.77
N ASN A 379 -11.39 -2.24 0.61
CA ASN A 379 -10.57 -2.68 1.73
C ASN A 379 -9.54 -1.60 2.10
N ARG A 380 -8.92 -0.94 1.12
CA ARG A 380 -7.95 0.13 1.38
C ARG A 380 -8.62 1.46 1.73
N TRP A 381 -9.69 1.82 1.02
CA TRP A 381 -10.42 3.10 1.10
C TRP A 381 -11.79 2.98 1.79
N GLY A 382 -12.09 1.83 2.41
CA GLY A 382 -13.28 1.63 3.22
C GLY A 382 -13.18 2.23 4.63
N ASP A 383 -14.23 2.04 5.44
CA ASP A 383 -14.27 2.52 6.83
C ASP A 383 -13.35 1.68 7.72
N PRO A 384 -12.27 2.26 8.29
CA PRO A 384 -11.41 1.53 9.21
C PRO A 384 -12.15 1.13 10.50
N ARG A 385 -13.21 1.86 10.89
CA ARG A 385 -13.94 1.63 12.15
C ARG A 385 -14.78 0.35 12.08
N ALA A 386 -15.19 -0.06 10.89
CA ALA A 386 -15.88 -1.33 10.66
C ALA A 386 -15.04 -2.57 11.01
N ARG A 387 -13.71 -2.42 11.17
CA ARG A 387 -12.81 -3.51 11.59
C ARG A 387 -12.54 -3.56 13.09
N LEU A 388 -13.05 -2.58 13.85
CA LEU A 388 -12.88 -2.53 15.29
C LEU A 388 -13.96 -3.35 15.97
N LEU A 389 -13.66 -3.88 17.16
CA LEU A 389 -14.69 -4.45 18.02
C LEU A 389 -15.66 -3.34 18.42
N GLN A 390 -16.97 -3.62 18.35
CA GLN A 390 -18.02 -2.66 18.70
C GLN A 390 -19.04 -3.31 19.64
N GLY A 391 -19.85 -2.47 20.29
CA GLY A 391 -20.98 -2.92 21.11
C GLY A 391 -20.58 -3.92 22.21
N ALA A 392 -21.33 -5.02 22.29
CA ALA A 392 -21.14 -6.06 23.31
C ALA A 392 -19.76 -6.74 23.22
N ASP A 393 -19.24 -6.97 22.01
CA ASP A 393 -17.94 -7.63 21.82
C ASP A 393 -16.78 -6.80 22.36
N TRP A 394 -16.84 -5.48 22.18
CA TRP A 394 -15.86 -4.57 22.80
C TRP A 394 -15.96 -4.60 24.32
N GLN A 395 -17.18 -4.48 24.88
CA GLN A 395 -17.36 -4.46 26.33
C GLN A 395 -16.87 -5.76 26.98
N ALA A 396 -17.08 -6.91 26.35
CA ALA A 396 -16.63 -8.21 26.85
C ALA A 396 -15.10 -8.37 26.83
N ASN A 397 -14.40 -7.69 25.90
CA ASN A 397 -12.96 -7.88 25.69
C ASN A 397 -12.08 -6.72 26.16
N ARG A 398 -12.64 -5.53 26.45
CA ARG A 398 -11.90 -4.29 26.76
C ARG A 398 -10.81 -4.47 27.84
N ILE A 399 -11.13 -5.16 28.94
CA ILE A 399 -10.20 -5.34 30.07
C ILE A 399 -9.00 -6.20 29.65
N LYS A 400 -9.26 -7.27 28.88
CA LYS A 400 -8.20 -8.15 28.36
C LYS A 400 -7.30 -7.37 27.41
N VAL A 401 -7.90 -6.57 26.52
CA VAL A 401 -7.17 -5.73 25.55
C VAL A 401 -6.28 -4.71 26.27
N TYR A 402 -6.83 -3.96 27.23
CA TYR A 402 -6.03 -2.99 28.01
C TYR A 402 -4.84 -3.64 28.71
N ARG A 403 -5.06 -4.78 29.38
CA ARG A 403 -3.98 -5.51 30.06
C ARG A 403 -2.92 -6.02 29.07
N SER A 404 -3.33 -6.57 27.93
CA SER A 404 -2.38 -7.06 26.92
C SER A 404 -1.53 -5.96 26.28
N LEU A 405 -2.07 -4.75 26.18
CA LEU A 405 -1.37 -3.59 25.62
C LEU A 405 -0.62 -2.77 26.69
N GLY A 406 -0.71 -3.15 27.97
CA GLY A 406 -0.12 -2.38 29.06
C GLY A 406 -0.75 -0.99 29.26
N HIS A 407 -2.01 -0.81 28.83
CA HIS A 407 -2.73 0.45 28.99
C HIS A 407 -3.61 0.44 30.26
N PRO A 408 -3.76 1.59 30.94
CA PRO A 408 -4.67 1.71 32.06
C PRO A 408 -6.12 1.54 31.58
N THR A 409 -6.99 1.08 32.48
CA THR A 409 -8.41 0.90 32.18
C THR A 409 -9.17 2.22 32.09
N ASP A 410 -8.65 3.28 32.72
CA ASP A 410 -9.15 4.64 32.63
C ASP A 410 -8.39 5.43 31.54
N PRO A 411 -9.07 5.86 30.46
CA PRO A 411 -8.47 6.70 29.42
C PRO A 411 -7.86 8.01 29.95
N GLN A 412 -8.42 8.61 31.00
CA GLN A 412 -7.91 9.88 31.52
C GLN A 412 -6.53 9.74 32.15
N GLU A 413 -6.25 8.60 32.79
CA GLU A 413 -4.94 8.28 33.34
C GLU A 413 -3.89 8.15 32.23
N ALA A 414 -4.24 7.46 31.12
CA ALA A 414 -3.36 7.34 29.96
C ALA A 414 -3.04 8.72 29.36
N ILE A 415 -4.05 9.56 29.15
CA ILE A 415 -3.88 10.91 28.59
C ILE A 415 -3.01 11.78 29.50
N LYS A 416 -3.26 11.74 30.82
CA LYS A 416 -2.47 12.50 31.80
C LYS A 416 -1.00 12.06 31.82
N SER A 417 -0.75 10.75 31.79
CA SER A 417 0.62 10.20 31.73
C SER A 417 1.34 10.64 30.46
N LEU A 418 0.70 10.52 29.29
CA LEU A 418 1.26 10.99 28.02
C LEU A 418 1.50 12.51 28.02
N GLY A 419 0.57 13.29 28.58
CA GLY A 419 0.72 14.73 28.73
C GLY A 419 1.92 15.11 29.61
N HIS A 420 2.10 14.43 30.75
CA HIS A 420 3.28 14.63 31.60
C HIS A 420 4.59 14.22 30.91
N GLN A 421 4.60 13.11 30.18
CA GLN A 421 5.78 12.68 29.42
C GLN A 421 6.14 13.72 28.35
N LEU A 422 5.15 14.23 27.61
CA LEU A 422 5.37 15.26 26.59
C LEU A 422 5.89 16.57 27.19
N ASP A 423 5.25 17.09 28.24
CA ASP A 423 5.69 18.31 28.94
C ASP A 423 7.11 18.16 29.50
N SER A 424 7.40 17.04 30.17
CA SER A 424 8.73 16.75 30.71
C SER A 424 9.80 16.73 29.61
N ARG A 425 9.52 16.09 28.47
CA ARG A 425 10.44 16.07 27.32
C ARG A 425 10.63 17.46 26.71
N TYR A 426 9.58 18.27 26.57
CA TYR A 426 9.72 19.64 26.10
C TYR A 426 10.57 20.50 27.03
N ARG A 427 10.37 20.39 28.35
CA ARG A 427 11.21 21.10 29.33
C ARG A 427 12.67 20.66 29.26
N GLN A 428 12.93 19.36 29.12
CA GLN A 428 14.29 18.83 28.96
C GLN A 428 14.97 19.33 27.68
N VAL A 429 14.24 19.35 26.56
CA VAL A 429 14.77 19.86 25.28
C VAL A 429 15.04 21.36 25.38
N ALA A 430 14.10 22.14 25.90
CA ALA A 430 14.26 23.59 26.07
C ALA A 430 15.46 23.93 26.97
N ALA A 431 15.67 23.19 28.06
CA ALA A 431 16.78 23.41 28.98
C ALA A 431 18.15 23.11 28.35
N ARG A 432 18.24 22.15 27.41
CA ARG A 432 19.50 21.72 26.76
C ARG A 432 19.74 22.36 25.39
N LEU A 433 18.79 23.15 24.90
CA LEU A 433 18.83 23.65 23.53
C LEU A 433 20.04 24.56 23.28
N CYS A 434 20.38 25.42 24.26
CA CYS A 434 21.52 26.33 24.16
C CYS A 434 22.88 25.62 24.13
N GLU A 435 22.94 24.38 24.63
CA GLU A 435 24.16 23.56 24.70
C GLU A 435 24.27 22.58 23.53
N ASN A 436 23.25 22.51 22.66
CA ASN A 436 23.18 21.51 21.61
C ASN A 436 23.80 22.02 20.30
N GLU A 437 25.06 21.68 20.06
CA GLU A 437 25.80 22.06 18.85
C GLU A 437 25.20 21.51 17.54
N ALA A 438 24.35 20.49 17.61
CA ALA A 438 23.70 19.92 16.44
C ALA A 438 22.44 20.71 16.00
N VAL A 439 22.01 21.71 16.77
CA VAL A 439 20.77 22.45 16.51
C VAL A 439 21.05 23.94 16.38
N GLU A 440 20.73 24.50 15.21
CA GLU A 440 20.88 25.93 14.94
C GLU A 440 19.50 26.58 14.71
N LEU A 441 19.27 27.72 15.35
CA LEU A 441 18.05 28.51 15.25
C LEU A 441 18.34 29.83 14.54
N ASP A 442 17.93 29.93 13.28
CA ASP A 442 17.98 31.17 12.52
C ASP A 442 16.67 31.96 12.71
N VAL A 443 16.75 33.08 13.42
CA VAL A 443 15.64 34.00 13.70
C VAL A 443 15.66 35.26 12.83
N SER A 444 16.56 35.35 11.85
CA SER A 444 16.73 36.55 11.01
C SER A 444 15.57 36.79 10.02
N GLY A 445 14.80 35.74 9.68
CA GLY A 445 13.67 35.80 8.77
C GLY A 445 12.32 36.06 9.45
N PRO A 446 11.24 36.29 8.67
CA PRO A 446 9.88 36.49 9.19
C PRO A 446 9.30 35.26 9.92
N LYS A 447 9.98 34.10 9.85
CA LYS A 447 9.71 32.90 10.63
C LYS A 447 11.04 32.28 11.08
N PRO A 448 11.14 31.85 12.35
CA PRO A 448 12.32 31.14 12.83
C PRO A 448 12.51 29.83 12.06
N ARG A 449 13.76 29.50 11.71
CA ARG A 449 14.15 28.25 11.05
C ARG A 449 15.01 27.43 11.99
N LEU A 450 14.68 26.15 12.09
CA LEU A 450 15.43 25.15 12.84
C LEU A 450 16.25 24.30 11.86
N THR A 451 17.56 24.29 12.02
CA THR A 451 18.48 23.41 11.29
C THR A 451 19.00 22.35 12.25
N ILE A 452 18.92 21.08 11.86
CA ILE A 452 19.51 19.97 12.62
C ILE A 452 20.64 19.41 11.77
N SER A 453 21.86 19.51 12.28
CA SER A 453 23.06 18.99 11.62
C SER A 453 23.02 17.46 11.58
N PRO A 454 23.35 16.83 10.44
CA PRO A 454 23.46 15.38 10.38
C PRO A 454 24.60 14.91 11.28
N LEU A 455 24.50 13.68 11.81
CA LEU A 455 25.61 13.05 12.52
C LEU A 455 26.80 12.95 11.56
N ALA A 456 27.95 13.49 11.96
CA ALA A 456 29.18 13.31 11.20
C ALA A 456 29.54 11.83 11.16
N SER A 457 29.97 11.33 10.00
CA SER A 457 30.56 10.01 9.90
C SER A 457 31.82 9.97 10.77
N LEU A 458 31.98 8.93 11.58
CA LEU A 458 33.24 8.70 12.27
C LEU A 458 34.32 8.38 11.24
N ASP A 459 35.49 9.00 11.37
CA ASP A 459 36.64 8.67 10.53
C ASP A 459 37.07 7.24 10.80
N GLU A 460 37.15 6.43 9.74
CA GLU A 460 37.63 5.05 9.84
C GLU A 460 39.15 5.02 10.02
N PRO A 461 39.68 4.48 11.12
CA PRO A 461 41.12 4.37 11.34
C PRO A 461 41.81 3.50 10.30
N ASP A 462 43.06 3.80 9.96
CA ASP A 462 43.84 2.99 9.01
C ASP A 462 44.07 1.54 9.49
N SER A 463 44.01 1.30 10.81
CA SER A 463 44.01 -0.06 11.37
C SER A 463 42.75 -0.84 10.98
N LEU A 464 41.58 -0.21 11.02
CA LEU A 464 40.30 -0.82 10.64
C LEU A 464 40.25 -1.15 9.15
N LYS A 465 40.72 -0.23 8.30
CA LYS A 465 40.83 -0.46 6.85
C LYS A 465 41.75 -1.63 6.52
N ARG A 466 42.91 -1.73 7.19
CA ARG A 466 43.83 -2.87 7.05
C ARG A 466 43.19 -4.19 7.48
N LEU A 467 42.50 -4.20 8.62
CA LEU A 467 41.79 -5.38 9.11
C LEU A 467 40.68 -5.83 8.15
N SER A 468 39.85 -4.90 7.66
CA SER A 468 38.78 -5.17 6.68
C SER A 468 39.34 -5.80 5.40
N LYS A 469 40.49 -5.30 4.92
CA LYS A 469 41.18 -5.89 3.79
C LYS A 469 41.67 -7.32 4.07
N MET A 470 42.31 -7.55 5.21
CA MET A 470 42.77 -8.89 5.61
C MET A 470 41.62 -9.90 5.72
N ILE A 471 40.47 -9.48 6.27
CA ILE A 471 39.26 -10.32 6.34
C ILE A 471 38.73 -10.60 4.93
N SER A 472 38.68 -9.58 4.08
CA SER A 472 38.22 -9.72 2.69
C SER A 472 39.10 -10.66 1.87
N ASP A 473 40.42 -10.61 2.06
CA ASP A 473 41.39 -11.47 1.39
C ASP A 473 41.29 -12.95 1.85
N LEU A 474 40.67 -13.22 3.00
CA LEU A 474 40.40 -14.58 3.50
C LEU A 474 39.08 -15.16 2.97
N LEU A 475 38.19 -14.34 2.39
CA LEU A 475 36.91 -14.81 1.87
C LEU A 475 37.10 -15.42 0.47
N PRO A 476 36.72 -16.69 0.25
CA PRO A 476 36.84 -17.31 -1.05
C PRO A 476 35.84 -16.66 -2.05
N PRO A 477 36.20 -16.57 -3.35
CA PRO A 477 35.23 -16.24 -4.37
C PRO A 477 34.27 -17.43 -4.55
N VAL A 478 32.99 -17.24 -4.24
CA VAL A 478 31.93 -18.28 -4.36
C VAL A 478 30.90 -17.82 -5.39
N ASP A 479 30.44 -18.74 -6.23
CA ASP A 479 29.31 -18.45 -7.13
C ASP A 479 28.04 -18.29 -6.29
N LEU A 480 27.28 -17.22 -6.55
CA LEU A 480 26.05 -16.92 -5.83
C LEU A 480 25.01 -18.07 -5.92
N THR A 481 25.03 -18.84 -7.01
CA THR A 481 24.17 -20.01 -7.19
C THR A 481 24.58 -21.19 -6.31
N GLU A 482 25.89 -21.40 -6.12
CA GLU A 482 26.43 -22.42 -5.19
C GLU A 482 26.11 -22.04 -3.75
N LEU A 483 26.29 -20.76 -3.39
CA LEU A 483 25.97 -20.24 -2.06
C LEU A 483 24.52 -20.53 -1.66
N LEU A 484 23.54 -20.33 -2.57
CA LEU A 484 22.14 -20.63 -2.27
C LEU A 484 21.90 -22.11 -1.99
N LEU A 485 22.56 -23.01 -2.73
CA LEU A 485 22.41 -24.45 -2.54
C LEU A 485 23.09 -24.92 -1.25
N GLU A 486 24.26 -24.37 -0.92
CA GLU A 486 24.99 -24.65 0.32
C GLU A 486 24.19 -24.19 1.54
N ILE A 487 23.70 -22.94 1.53
CA ILE A 487 22.85 -22.45 2.62
C ILE A 487 21.56 -23.25 2.73
N ASN A 488 20.99 -23.73 1.62
CA ASN A 488 19.86 -24.65 1.68
C ASN A 488 20.23 -25.99 2.33
N ALA A 489 21.42 -26.54 2.07
CA ALA A 489 21.88 -27.77 2.72
C ALA A 489 22.02 -27.60 4.24
N HIS A 490 22.41 -26.41 4.71
CA HIS A 490 22.50 -26.10 6.14
C HIS A 490 21.15 -25.85 6.81
N THR A 491 20.23 -25.18 6.11
CA THR A 491 19.01 -24.61 6.74
C THR A 491 17.71 -25.29 6.33
N GLY A 492 17.70 -26.00 5.20
CA GLY A 492 16.49 -26.53 4.58
C GLY A 492 15.49 -25.44 4.14
N PHE A 493 15.92 -24.19 3.95
CA PHE A 493 14.99 -23.09 3.67
C PHE A 493 14.13 -23.31 2.41
N ALA A 494 14.61 -24.06 1.42
CA ALA A 494 13.86 -24.33 0.19
C ALA A 494 12.60 -25.19 0.44
N ASP A 495 12.58 -25.98 1.51
CA ASP A 495 11.41 -26.80 1.89
C ASP A 495 10.23 -25.94 2.36
N GLU A 496 10.49 -24.69 2.74
CA GLU A 496 9.46 -23.72 3.11
C GLU A 496 8.66 -23.19 1.90
N PHE A 497 9.14 -23.46 0.69
CA PHE A 497 8.39 -23.22 -0.54
C PHE A 497 7.46 -24.41 -0.79
N PHE A 498 6.23 -24.30 -0.29
CA PHE A 498 5.17 -25.28 -0.54
C PHE A 498 4.31 -24.91 -1.75
N HIS A 499 3.66 -25.90 -2.36
CA HIS A 499 2.80 -25.68 -3.54
C HIS A 499 1.56 -24.84 -3.18
N ALA A 500 1.11 -23.96 -4.08
CA ALA A 500 0.00 -23.01 -3.84
C ALA A 500 -1.37 -23.69 -3.61
N SER A 501 -1.58 -24.87 -4.20
CA SER A 501 -2.76 -25.71 -3.92
C SER A 501 -2.59 -26.62 -2.69
N GLU A 502 -1.39 -26.64 -2.10
CA GLU A 502 -1.00 -27.45 -0.94
C GLU A 502 -1.25 -28.96 -1.07
N ALA A 503 -1.49 -29.44 -2.30
CA ALA A 503 -1.36 -30.85 -2.63
C ALA A 503 0.12 -31.23 -2.56
N SER A 504 0.42 -32.41 -2.03
CA SER A 504 1.76 -32.98 -1.94
C SER A 504 2.27 -33.32 -3.35
N ALA A 505 2.64 -32.30 -4.13
CA ALA A 505 3.36 -32.49 -5.38
C ALA A 505 4.79 -32.89 -5.01
N ARG A 506 5.05 -34.19 -4.89
CA ARG A 506 6.41 -34.71 -4.84
C ARG A 506 7.03 -34.43 -6.19
N VAL A 507 7.95 -33.47 -6.23
CA VAL A 507 8.75 -33.28 -7.42
C VAL A 507 10.20 -33.22 -7.06
N ASP A 508 10.98 -34.01 -7.78
CA ASP A 508 12.41 -34.15 -7.57
C ASP A 508 13.14 -32.83 -7.86
N ASP A 509 14.25 -32.63 -7.15
CA ASP A 509 15.15 -31.46 -7.28
C ASP A 509 14.44 -30.10 -7.19
N LEU A 510 13.35 -30.02 -6.43
CA LEU A 510 12.64 -28.77 -6.19
C LEU A 510 13.56 -27.66 -5.63
N PRO A 511 14.49 -27.92 -4.68
CA PRO A 511 15.41 -26.90 -4.19
C PRO A 511 16.25 -26.23 -5.28
N VAL A 512 16.63 -26.99 -6.32
CA VAL A 512 17.37 -26.46 -7.48
C VAL A 512 16.50 -25.50 -8.28
N SER A 513 15.26 -25.90 -8.58
CA SER A 513 14.30 -25.02 -9.27
C SER A 513 13.98 -23.76 -8.46
N ILE A 514 13.85 -23.87 -7.13
CA ILE A 514 13.57 -22.74 -6.23
C ILE A 514 14.75 -21.77 -6.22
N SER A 515 15.97 -22.27 -6.05
CA SER A 515 17.18 -21.45 -6.03
C SER A 515 17.37 -20.70 -7.35
N ALA A 516 17.12 -21.35 -8.49
CA ALA A 516 17.14 -20.70 -9.80
C ALA A 516 16.07 -19.60 -9.91
N VAL A 517 14.83 -19.88 -9.50
CA VAL A 517 13.76 -18.86 -9.51
C VAL A 517 14.08 -17.68 -8.59
N LEU A 518 14.59 -17.94 -7.38
CA LEU A 518 15.00 -16.89 -6.45
C LEU A 518 16.10 -16.02 -7.07
N MET A 519 17.07 -16.64 -7.75
CA MET A 519 18.14 -15.90 -8.39
C MET A 519 17.66 -15.02 -9.54
N ALA A 520 16.78 -15.57 -10.40
CA ALA A 520 16.19 -14.83 -11.49
C ALA A 520 15.44 -13.57 -11.01
N GLU A 521 14.64 -13.70 -9.94
CA GLU A 521 13.83 -12.61 -9.42
C GLU A 521 14.65 -11.62 -8.57
N ALA A 522 15.57 -12.10 -7.73
CA ALA A 522 16.38 -11.24 -6.88
C ALA A 522 17.39 -10.39 -7.69
N CYS A 523 17.96 -10.96 -8.75
CA CYS A 523 18.89 -10.24 -9.62
C CYS A 523 18.21 -9.51 -10.79
N ASN A 524 16.88 -9.62 -10.94
CA ASN A 524 16.13 -9.06 -12.08
C ASN A 524 16.67 -9.48 -13.47
N ILE A 525 17.27 -10.67 -13.58
CA ILE A 525 17.85 -11.19 -14.84
C ILE A 525 16.86 -12.02 -15.66
N GLY A 526 15.68 -12.34 -15.08
CA GLY A 526 14.69 -13.22 -15.69
C GLY A 526 15.10 -14.69 -15.69
N LEU A 527 14.24 -15.57 -16.19
CA LEU A 527 14.50 -17.02 -16.17
C LEU A 527 15.46 -17.48 -17.27
N GLU A 528 15.53 -16.77 -18.39
CA GLU A 528 16.28 -17.17 -19.58
C GLU A 528 17.73 -17.61 -19.31
N PRO A 529 18.53 -16.87 -18.50
CA PRO A 529 19.92 -17.26 -18.20
C PRO A 529 20.07 -18.59 -17.44
N LEU A 530 19.02 -19.02 -16.74
CA LEU A 530 19.03 -20.21 -15.88
C LEU A 530 18.37 -21.43 -16.54
N ILE A 531 17.84 -21.29 -17.76
CA ILE A 531 17.20 -22.38 -18.47
C ILE A 531 18.25 -23.36 -19.01
N ARG A 532 18.10 -24.63 -18.65
CA ARG A 532 18.88 -25.75 -19.19
C ARG A 532 17.91 -26.83 -19.67
N SER A 533 17.83 -27.05 -20.98
CA SER A 533 16.89 -28.02 -21.58
C SER A 533 17.22 -29.47 -21.22
N ASN A 534 18.50 -29.76 -20.95
CA ASN A 534 19.01 -31.08 -20.57
C ASN A 534 18.85 -31.39 -19.07
N VAL A 535 18.47 -30.43 -18.23
CA VAL A 535 18.29 -30.62 -16.79
C VAL A 535 16.80 -30.46 -16.45
N PRO A 536 16.08 -31.54 -16.08
CA PRO A 536 14.64 -31.49 -15.81
C PRO A 536 14.22 -30.36 -14.86
N ALA A 537 15.00 -30.14 -13.79
CA ALA A 537 14.78 -29.11 -12.77
C ALA A 537 14.92 -27.66 -13.29
N LEU A 538 15.59 -27.45 -14.43
CA LEU A 538 15.91 -26.13 -14.99
C LEU A 538 15.28 -25.91 -16.38
N THR A 539 14.33 -26.76 -16.79
CA THR A 539 13.59 -26.51 -18.04
C THR A 539 12.70 -25.26 -17.92
N ARG A 540 12.44 -24.58 -19.04
CA ARG A 540 11.56 -23.39 -19.07
C ARG A 540 10.19 -23.65 -18.44
N HIS A 541 9.60 -24.80 -18.76
CA HIS A 541 8.31 -25.19 -18.21
C HIS A 541 8.38 -25.38 -16.69
N ARG A 542 9.43 -26.07 -16.21
CA ARG A 542 9.67 -26.31 -14.78
C ARG A 542 9.84 -25.00 -14.01
N LEU A 543 10.70 -24.09 -14.46
CA LEU A 543 10.94 -22.83 -13.76
C LEU A 543 9.70 -21.92 -13.72
N ASN A 544 8.97 -21.82 -14.84
CA ASN A 544 7.70 -21.08 -14.87
C ASN A 544 6.67 -21.70 -13.91
N TRP A 545 6.57 -23.03 -13.88
CA TRP A 545 5.68 -23.74 -12.97
C TRP A 545 6.08 -23.52 -11.51
N THR A 546 7.37 -23.58 -11.19
CA THR A 546 7.90 -23.31 -9.84
C THR A 546 7.61 -21.88 -9.42
N LYS A 547 7.93 -20.88 -10.26
CA LYS A 547 7.61 -19.48 -10.01
C LYS A 547 6.13 -19.27 -9.72
N ALA A 548 5.25 -19.84 -10.54
CA ALA A 548 3.80 -19.67 -10.39
C ALA A 548 3.21 -20.35 -9.15
N ASN A 549 3.75 -21.51 -8.76
CA ASN A 549 3.13 -22.35 -7.73
C ASN A 549 3.86 -22.36 -6.38
N TYR A 550 5.06 -21.81 -6.28
CA TYR A 550 5.88 -21.90 -5.06
C TYR A 550 6.37 -20.55 -4.54
N LEU A 551 6.71 -19.60 -5.42
CA LEU A 551 7.20 -18.29 -5.02
C LEU A 551 6.04 -17.36 -4.61
N ARG A 552 5.93 -17.05 -3.32
CA ARG A 552 4.89 -16.18 -2.74
C ARG A 552 5.45 -15.44 -1.52
N ALA A 553 4.82 -14.33 -1.13
CA ALA A 553 5.23 -13.58 0.05
C ALA A 553 5.25 -14.46 1.33
N GLU A 554 4.28 -15.36 1.47
CA GLU A 554 4.20 -16.26 2.63
C GLU A 554 5.33 -17.29 2.66
N THR A 555 5.71 -17.85 1.50
CA THR A 555 6.81 -18.83 1.40
C THR A 555 8.16 -18.14 1.57
N ILE A 556 8.34 -16.96 1.00
CA ILE A 556 9.54 -16.11 1.23
C ILE A 556 9.69 -15.78 2.70
N THR A 557 8.61 -15.33 3.37
CA THR A 557 8.65 -14.98 4.80
C THR A 557 9.04 -16.18 5.66
N SER A 558 8.51 -17.36 5.32
CA SER A 558 8.81 -18.58 6.06
C SER A 558 10.23 -19.09 5.83
N ALA A 559 10.70 -19.05 4.58
CA ALA A 559 12.07 -19.36 4.23
C ALA A 559 13.05 -18.42 4.94
N ASN A 560 12.72 -17.12 4.98
CA ASN A 560 13.52 -16.13 5.69
C ASN A 560 13.58 -16.42 7.19
N ALA A 561 12.49 -16.84 7.82
CA ALA A 561 12.50 -17.24 9.22
C ALA A 561 13.51 -18.37 9.49
N ARG A 562 13.60 -19.39 8.61
CA ARG A 562 14.62 -20.45 8.73
C ARG A 562 16.04 -19.91 8.67
N LEU A 563 16.30 -18.96 7.77
CA LEU A 563 17.61 -18.33 7.63
C LEU A 563 17.97 -17.53 8.89
N VAL A 564 17.02 -16.75 9.41
CA VAL A 564 17.18 -15.97 10.64
C VAL A 564 17.43 -16.88 11.84
N ASP A 565 16.63 -17.94 12.00
CA ASP A 565 16.76 -18.92 13.09
C ASP A 565 18.13 -19.58 13.06
N PHE A 566 18.62 -19.98 11.88
CA PHE A 566 19.94 -20.57 11.73
C PHE A 566 21.05 -19.55 12.04
N GLN A 567 20.96 -18.32 11.53
CA GLN A 567 21.94 -17.26 11.79
C GLN A 567 22.09 -16.98 13.29
N ALA A 568 20.99 -17.00 14.05
CA ALA A 568 21.01 -16.80 15.50
C ALA A 568 21.80 -17.88 16.27
N THR A 569 22.01 -19.06 15.67
CA THR A 569 22.84 -20.13 16.26
C THR A 569 24.34 -19.93 16.05
N LEU A 570 24.75 -19.05 15.13
CA LEU A 570 26.16 -18.85 14.80
C LEU A 570 26.87 -18.07 15.91
N PRO A 571 28.08 -18.48 16.34
CA PRO A 571 28.83 -17.78 17.39
C PRO A 571 29.06 -16.30 17.08
N LEU A 572 29.30 -15.96 15.81
CA LEU A 572 29.51 -14.58 15.39
C LEU A 572 28.25 -13.71 15.60
N ALA A 573 27.06 -14.24 15.31
CA ALA A 573 25.81 -13.51 15.50
C ALA A 573 25.52 -13.24 16.98
N GLN A 574 25.86 -14.19 17.86
CA GLN A 574 25.72 -14.05 19.31
C GLN A 574 26.66 -12.98 19.91
N ILE A 575 27.77 -12.68 19.23
CA ILE A 575 28.67 -11.59 19.62
C ILE A 575 28.08 -10.22 19.25
N TRP A 576 27.32 -10.13 18.14
CA TRP A 576 26.74 -8.87 17.69
C TRP A 576 25.56 -8.40 18.54
N GLY A 577 24.70 -9.33 18.98
CA GLY A 577 23.51 -8.95 19.73
C GLY A 577 22.64 -10.13 20.18
N GLY A 578 21.58 -9.80 20.94
CA GLY A 578 20.66 -10.77 21.52
C GLY A 578 19.49 -11.17 20.61
N GLY A 579 19.28 -10.45 19.50
CA GLY A 579 18.13 -10.63 18.62
C GLY A 579 16.87 -9.90 19.10
N GLU A 580 16.96 -9.14 20.18
CA GLU A 580 15.82 -8.46 20.82
C GLU A 580 15.60 -7.03 20.32
N VAL A 581 16.62 -6.44 19.69
CA VAL A 581 16.57 -5.06 19.17
C VAL A 581 16.62 -5.10 17.65
N ALA A 582 15.82 -4.26 17.01
CA ALA A 582 15.80 -4.13 15.55
C ALA A 582 15.89 -2.67 15.12
N SER A 583 16.69 -2.43 14.09
CA SER A 583 16.66 -1.21 13.30
C SER A 583 15.72 -1.39 12.11
N ALA A 584 14.86 -0.39 11.87
CA ALA A 584 13.95 -0.39 10.73
C ALA A 584 14.26 0.80 9.83
N ASP A 585 14.70 0.52 8.59
CA ASP A 585 15.06 1.56 7.62
C ASP A 585 14.62 1.20 6.20
N GLY A 586 14.44 2.24 5.37
CA GLY A 586 13.97 2.14 4.01
C GLY A 586 15.09 2.11 2.97
N MET A 587 15.28 0.95 2.35
CA MET A 587 16.06 0.83 1.11
C MET A 587 15.23 1.30 -0.09
N ARG A 588 15.84 2.04 -1.01
CA ARG A 588 15.11 2.74 -2.08
C ARG A 588 15.51 2.15 -3.43
N PHE A 589 14.53 1.64 -4.17
CA PHE A 589 14.73 0.99 -5.45
C PHE A 589 14.03 1.76 -6.56
N VAL A 590 14.72 1.99 -7.68
CA VAL A 590 14.10 2.52 -8.90
C VAL A 590 13.30 1.39 -9.55
N THR A 591 12.05 1.68 -9.91
CA THR A 591 11.16 0.71 -10.57
C THR A 591 11.14 0.99 -12.08
N PRO A 592 11.76 0.13 -12.91
CA PRO A 592 11.85 0.38 -14.35
C PRO A 592 10.52 0.12 -15.08
N VAL A 593 9.65 -0.69 -14.48
CA VAL A 593 8.33 -1.03 -15.04
C VAL A 593 7.28 0.01 -14.66
N ARG A 594 6.31 0.23 -15.56
CA ARG A 594 5.15 1.09 -15.27
C ARG A 594 4.24 0.38 -14.28
N THR A 595 4.03 0.99 -13.13
CA THR A 595 3.10 0.51 -12.09
C THR A 595 2.51 1.70 -11.35
N ILE A 596 1.30 1.50 -10.81
CA ILE A 596 0.67 2.45 -9.89
C ILE A 596 1.32 2.42 -8.50
N ASN A 597 2.03 1.32 -8.17
CA ASN A 597 2.65 1.08 -6.87
C ASN A 597 4.06 1.67 -6.72
N ALA A 598 4.48 2.60 -7.58
CA ALA A 598 5.79 3.27 -7.48
C ALA A 598 5.63 4.78 -7.44
N GLY A 599 6.25 5.48 -6.49
CA GLY A 599 6.14 6.91 -6.28
C GLY A 599 7.25 7.72 -6.95
N PRO A 600 7.00 8.98 -7.32
CA PRO A 600 8.07 9.91 -7.71
C PRO A 600 8.73 10.52 -6.47
N ASN A 601 10.06 10.46 -6.38
CA ASN A 601 10.83 11.20 -5.37
C ASN A 601 12.14 11.69 -5.99
N ARG A 602 12.25 12.99 -6.25
CA ARG A 602 13.43 13.57 -6.92
C ARG A 602 14.74 13.37 -6.17
N LYS A 603 14.69 13.33 -4.84
CA LYS A 603 15.89 13.15 -4.00
C LYS A 603 16.52 11.77 -4.22
N TYR A 604 15.70 10.74 -4.38
CA TYR A 604 16.18 9.35 -4.41
C TYR A 604 16.10 8.68 -5.78
N PHE A 605 15.17 9.10 -6.64
CA PHE A 605 14.90 8.47 -7.93
C PHE A 605 15.14 9.41 -9.13
N GLY A 606 15.54 10.66 -8.88
CA GLY A 606 15.71 11.67 -9.93
C GLY A 606 14.42 11.90 -10.72
N ASN A 607 14.46 11.57 -12.02
CA ASN A 607 13.29 11.64 -12.90
C ASN A 607 12.46 10.35 -12.96
N ASN A 608 12.97 9.26 -12.37
CA ASN A 608 12.31 7.97 -12.35
C ASN A 608 11.32 7.86 -11.18
N ARG A 609 10.61 6.73 -11.13
CA ARG A 609 9.76 6.33 -10.01
C ARG A 609 10.42 5.16 -9.30
N GLY A 610 10.09 4.98 -8.04
CA GLY A 610 10.66 3.91 -7.24
C GLY A 610 9.76 3.49 -6.10
N ILE A 611 10.20 2.46 -5.40
CA ILE A 611 9.57 1.95 -4.17
C ILE A 611 10.58 2.02 -3.03
N THR A 612 10.06 2.13 -1.81
CA THR A 612 10.88 1.98 -0.61
C THR A 612 10.60 0.63 0.01
N TRP A 613 11.62 -0.24 0.09
CA TRP A 613 11.57 -1.46 0.87
C TRP A 613 11.99 -1.13 2.30
N TYR A 614 11.01 -1.05 3.19
CA TYR A 614 11.20 -0.80 4.61
C TYR A 614 11.58 -2.11 5.29
N ASN A 615 12.87 -2.30 5.54
CA ASN A 615 13.49 -3.52 6.04
C ASN A 615 13.77 -3.41 7.54
N PHE A 616 13.57 -4.51 8.26
CA PHE A 616 13.84 -4.64 9.68
C PHE A 616 15.04 -5.57 9.86
N VAL A 617 16.12 -5.02 10.40
CA VAL A 617 17.37 -5.72 10.65
C VAL A 617 17.58 -5.80 12.15
N SER A 618 17.75 -7.01 12.66
CA SER A 618 18.07 -7.24 14.08
C SER A 618 19.48 -6.72 14.43
N ASP A 619 19.76 -6.59 15.71
CA ASP A 619 21.11 -6.40 16.26
C ASP A 619 22.05 -7.60 16.01
N GLN A 620 21.54 -8.71 15.46
CA GLN A 620 22.31 -9.83 14.92
C GLN A 620 22.56 -9.71 13.41
N TYR A 621 22.28 -8.55 12.80
CA TYR A 621 22.41 -8.29 11.36
C TYR A 621 21.58 -9.23 10.48
N SER A 622 20.47 -9.76 10.99
CA SER A 622 19.54 -10.58 10.22
C SER A 622 18.31 -9.75 9.80
N GLY A 623 18.02 -9.72 8.50
CA GLY A 623 16.81 -9.07 7.98
C GLY A 623 15.61 -9.99 8.18
N PHE A 624 14.73 -9.71 9.13
CA PHE A 624 13.64 -10.64 9.50
C PHE A 624 12.26 -10.22 8.97
N HIS A 625 12.09 -8.95 8.61
CA HIS A 625 10.81 -8.45 8.10
C HIS A 625 11.02 -7.32 7.09
N GLY A 626 10.10 -7.20 6.14
CA GLY A 626 10.18 -6.15 5.13
C GLY A 626 8.81 -5.78 4.58
N ILE A 627 8.59 -4.47 4.36
CA ILE A 627 7.35 -3.94 3.81
C ILE A 627 7.69 -3.07 2.59
N VAL A 628 6.99 -3.29 1.49
CA VAL A 628 7.10 -2.42 0.31
C VAL A 628 6.15 -1.24 0.45
N ILE A 629 6.72 -0.03 0.42
CA ILE A 629 6.00 1.24 0.50
C ILE A 629 6.10 1.92 -0.89
N PRO A 630 4.94 2.11 -1.58
CA PRO A 630 4.86 2.78 -2.88
C PRO A 630 5.43 4.19 -2.92
#